data_AF-W1P657-F1
#
_entry.id   AF-W1P657-F1
#
_cell.length_a   1.000
_cell.length_b   1.000
_cell.length_c   1.000
_cell.angle_alpha   90.00
_cell.angle_beta   90.00
_cell.angle_gamma   90.00
#
_symmetry.space_group_name_H-M   'P 1'
#
loop_
_entity.id
_entity.type
_entity.pdbx_description
1 polymer ?
#
loop_
_entity_poly.entity_id
_entity_poly.type
_entity_poly.pdbx_seq_one_letter_code
_entity_poly.pdbx_strand_id
1 'polypeptide(L)'
;MEETWSNTMVGTLLSLRWDGRNLIRDGKVLFSAVHDHVNTIAKEAFHQQGRDITIDLRQMWNGAVNAWLKEAEWSRNNYLPSIEEYIEVGMTSIAADLVSDHAIYLSPLELSNEIPHHARYEKVSELTMLCARLLNDLQSYEKESKEGKSNLVVLIMKANPNATTQDAIACIEKILDQKKKELVEKILIDYNDSLPRQCKMIHLGTLKAFQMFFNGTNAFDSPTQLLHEINKAFYEDLTMKASKLTPLKDEQSRLDVHVNASMPKENRLASKSQACLRKCNKPSRGSWATPLRGFGFRPRVNLSVLKSPWFNNHITRMRV
;
A
#
# COMPACT_ATOMS: atom_id res chain seq x y z
N MET A 1 -35.13 4.16 1.47
CA MET A 1 -33.85 4.66 2.01
C MET A 1 -32.71 4.58 0.98
N GLU A 2 -33.01 4.40 -0.32
CA GLU A 2 -32.01 4.23 -1.39
C GLU A 2 -31.85 5.46 -2.31
N GLU A 3 -32.52 6.57 -2.02
CA GLU A 3 -32.53 7.78 -2.86
C GLU A 3 -31.49 8.86 -2.44
N THR A 4 -30.71 8.64 -1.38
CA THR A 4 -29.83 9.68 -0.81
C THR A 4 -28.44 9.78 -1.46
N TRP A 5 -28.06 8.83 -2.33
CA TRP A 5 -26.85 8.94 -3.16
C TRP A 5 -27.07 9.71 -4.46
N SER A 6 -28.29 10.23 -4.68
CA SER A 6 -28.49 11.31 -5.65
C SER A 6 -27.80 12.57 -5.13
N ASN A 7 -26.54 12.74 -5.49
CA ASN A 7 -26.15 13.83 -6.39
C ASN A 7 -24.64 13.71 -6.62
N THR A 8 -24.27 13.51 -7.88
CA THR A 8 -23.29 14.25 -8.70
C THR A 8 -22.41 15.35 -8.07
N MET A 9 -22.70 15.86 -6.87
CA MET A 9 -21.96 16.91 -6.16
C MET A 9 -20.74 16.39 -5.39
N VAL A 10 -20.75 15.18 -4.82
CA VAL A 10 -19.61 14.69 -4.03
C VAL A 10 -18.40 14.38 -4.93
N GLY A 11 -18.60 13.69 -6.05
CA GLY A 11 -17.49 13.32 -6.94
C GLY A 11 -17.01 14.45 -7.87
N THR A 12 -17.85 15.41 -8.26
CA THR A 12 -17.43 16.49 -9.18
C THR A 12 -16.83 17.72 -8.47
N LEU A 13 -17.10 17.93 -7.17
CA LEU A 13 -16.59 19.12 -6.44
C LEU A 13 -15.34 18.84 -5.59
N LEU A 14 -15.17 17.60 -5.11
CA LEU A 14 -13.91 17.16 -4.51
C LEU A 14 -12.77 17.18 -5.54
N SER A 15 -13.03 16.65 -6.73
CA SER A 15 -12.03 16.26 -7.73
C SER A 15 -11.22 17.38 -8.39
N LEU A 16 -11.72 18.62 -8.45
CA LEU A 16 -11.01 19.71 -9.15
C LEU A 16 -10.65 20.91 -8.27
N ARG A 17 -11.35 21.13 -7.15
CA ARG A 17 -11.18 22.35 -6.33
C ARG A 17 -10.98 22.11 -4.84
N TRP A 18 -11.15 20.88 -4.34
CA TRP A 18 -11.15 20.58 -2.90
C TRP A 18 -12.09 21.53 -2.13
N ASP A 19 -13.32 21.66 -2.61
CA ASP A 19 -14.30 22.64 -2.10
C ASP A 19 -15.61 21.95 -1.70
N GLY A 20 -15.88 21.93 -0.39
CA GLY A 20 -17.08 21.34 0.18
C GLY A 20 -18.28 22.28 0.32
N ARG A 21 -18.20 23.55 -0.11
CA ARG A 21 -19.26 24.54 0.15
C ARG A 21 -20.63 24.16 -0.39
N ASN A 22 -20.67 23.52 -1.55
CA ASN A 22 -21.94 23.13 -2.17
C ASN A 22 -22.42 21.74 -1.69
N LEU A 23 -21.65 21.02 -0.87
CA LEU A 23 -22.08 19.70 -0.39
C LEU A 23 -23.21 19.83 0.63
N ILE A 24 -24.17 18.91 0.56
CA ILE A 24 -25.33 18.84 1.46
C ILE A 24 -25.27 17.59 2.34
N ARG A 25 -25.85 17.67 3.54
CA ARG A 25 -26.05 16.53 4.47
C ARG A 25 -24.77 15.70 4.65
N ASP A 26 -24.84 14.40 4.36
CA ASP A 26 -23.79 13.41 4.60
C ASP A 26 -22.54 13.69 3.77
N GLY A 27 -22.68 14.24 2.56
CA GLY A 27 -21.55 14.64 1.73
C GLY A 27 -20.71 15.74 2.39
N LYS A 28 -21.35 16.67 3.11
CA LYS A 28 -20.64 17.72 3.86
C LYS A 28 -19.92 17.14 5.08
N VAL A 29 -20.52 16.16 5.76
CA VAL A 29 -19.90 15.47 6.91
C VAL A 29 -18.67 14.69 6.47
N LEU A 30 -18.81 13.86 5.41
CA LEU A 30 -17.69 13.08 4.86
C LEU A 30 -16.56 13.98 4.36
N PHE A 31 -16.88 15.04 3.62
CA PHE A 31 -15.87 16.01 3.17
C PHE A 31 -15.13 16.64 4.34
N SER A 32 -15.85 17.08 5.38
CA SER A 32 -15.23 17.72 6.54
C SER A 32 -14.29 16.74 7.24
N ALA A 33 -14.70 15.49 7.43
CA ALA A 33 -13.86 14.45 8.02
C ALA A 33 -12.58 14.19 7.20
N VAL A 34 -12.70 14.05 5.88
CA VAL A 34 -11.54 13.87 4.98
C VAL A 34 -10.65 15.11 4.97
N HIS A 35 -11.24 16.30 4.91
CA HIS A 35 -10.53 17.58 4.93
C HIS A 35 -9.71 17.73 6.23
N ASP A 36 -10.31 17.45 7.37
CA ASP A 36 -9.66 17.55 8.67
C ASP A 36 -8.60 16.47 8.87
N HIS A 37 -8.84 15.26 8.35
CA HIS A 37 -7.84 14.19 8.31
C HIS A 37 -6.62 14.61 7.47
N VAL A 38 -6.84 15.09 6.24
CA VAL A 38 -5.75 15.56 5.36
C VAL A 38 -4.92 16.66 6.01
N ASN A 39 -5.58 17.65 6.64
CA ASN A 39 -4.85 18.72 7.32
C ASN A 39 -4.07 18.22 8.54
N THR A 40 -4.61 17.27 9.29
CA THR A 40 -3.92 16.63 10.43
C THR A 40 -2.66 15.89 9.96
N ILE A 41 -2.79 15.03 8.95
CA ILE A 41 -1.68 14.26 8.38
C ILE A 41 -0.63 15.17 7.78
N ALA A 42 -1.04 16.21 7.04
CA ALA A 42 -0.11 17.19 6.47
C ALA A 42 0.71 17.91 7.56
N LYS A 43 0.07 18.29 8.67
CA LYS A 43 0.75 18.93 9.81
C LYS A 43 1.74 17.99 10.48
N GLU A 44 1.37 16.73 10.69
CA GLU A 44 2.26 15.72 11.29
C GLU A 44 3.46 15.42 10.38
N ALA A 45 3.21 15.20 9.09
CA ALA A 45 4.25 14.98 8.10
C ALA A 45 5.18 16.20 7.95
N PHE A 46 4.66 17.43 8.05
CA PHE A 46 5.48 18.64 8.02
C PHE A 46 6.49 18.67 9.17
N HIS A 47 6.11 18.25 10.37
CA HIS A 47 7.04 18.16 11.51
C HIS A 47 8.14 17.11 11.30
N GLN A 48 7.84 16.02 10.58
CA GLN A 48 8.80 14.93 10.35
C GLN A 48 9.71 15.17 9.13
N GLN A 49 9.16 15.71 8.05
CA GLN A 49 9.82 15.82 6.74
C GLN A 49 10.22 17.25 6.38
N GLY A 50 9.74 18.26 7.12
CA GLY A 50 10.01 19.67 6.83
C GLY A 50 9.35 20.21 5.55
N ARG A 51 8.36 19.50 4.97
CA ARG A 51 7.66 19.88 3.74
C ARG A 51 6.14 19.75 3.87
N ASP A 52 5.42 20.61 3.17
CA ASP A 52 3.96 20.57 3.10
C ASP A 52 3.52 19.58 2.01
N ILE A 53 2.75 18.58 2.41
CA ILE A 53 2.24 17.50 1.54
C ILE A 53 0.74 17.60 1.30
N THR A 54 0.11 18.71 1.72
CA THR A 54 -1.34 18.90 1.63
C THR A 54 -1.84 18.70 0.19
N ILE A 55 -1.11 19.21 -0.80
CA ILE A 55 -1.50 19.07 -2.22
C ILE A 55 -1.47 17.61 -2.66
N ASP A 56 -0.43 16.87 -2.28
CA ASP A 56 -0.29 15.44 -2.63
C ASP A 56 -1.45 14.64 -2.02
N LEU A 57 -1.72 14.83 -0.72
CA LEU A 57 -2.82 14.17 -0.01
C LEU A 57 -4.18 14.45 -0.67
N ARG A 58 -4.44 15.71 -1.04
CA ARG A 58 -5.68 16.10 -1.73
C ARG A 58 -5.80 15.42 -3.09
N GLN A 59 -4.71 15.31 -3.85
CA GLN A 59 -4.71 14.64 -5.14
C GLN A 59 -4.98 13.14 -5.01
N MET A 60 -4.41 12.48 -4.01
CA MET A 60 -4.66 11.05 -3.72
C MET A 60 -6.13 10.80 -3.36
N TRP A 61 -6.68 11.55 -2.41
CA TRP A 61 -8.09 11.44 -2.03
C TRP A 61 -9.04 11.73 -3.21
N ASN A 62 -8.70 12.71 -4.05
CA ASN A 62 -9.46 12.97 -5.28
C ASN A 62 -9.39 11.79 -6.26
N GLY A 63 -8.26 11.10 -6.36
CA GLY A 63 -8.12 9.87 -7.14
C GLY A 63 -9.10 8.79 -6.67
N ALA A 64 -9.06 8.46 -5.37
CA ALA A 64 -9.93 7.45 -4.76
C ALA A 64 -11.42 7.78 -4.94
N VAL A 65 -11.83 9.02 -4.64
CA VAL A 65 -13.22 9.45 -4.79
C VAL A 65 -13.72 9.37 -6.23
N ASN A 66 -12.88 9.73 -7.21
CA ASN A 66 -13.23 9.60 -8.61
C ASN A 66 -13.40 8.12 -9.02
N ALA A 67 -12.55 7.22 -8.51
CA ALA A 67 -12.66 5.80 -8.77
C ALA A 67 -13.95 5.21 -8.18
N TRP A 68 -14.27 5.55 -6.92
CA TRP A 68 -15.54 5.15 -6.29
C TRP A 68 -16.77 5.71 -7.00
N LEU A 69 -16.71 6.97 -7.45
CA LEU A 69 -17.80 7.55 -8.25
C LEU A 69 -18.00 6.75 -9.55
N LYS A 70 -16.91 6.43 -10.25
CA LYS A 70 -16.95 5.69 -11.51
C LYS A 70 -17.56 4.29 -11.32
N GLU A 71 -17.22 3.58 -10.25
CA GLU A 71 -17.84 2.30 -9.91
C GLU A 71 -19.34 2.44 -9.57
N ALA A 72 -19.71 3.48 -8.82
CA ALA A 72 -21.11 3.76 -8.51
C ALA A 72 -21.92 4.11 -9.77
N GLU A 73 -21.34 4.86 -10.71
CA GLU A 73 -21.95 5.15 -12.01
C GLU A 73 -22.13 3.88 -12.84
N TRP A 74 -21.18 2.95 -12.81
CA TRP A 74 -21.33 1.67 -13.48
C TRP A 74 -22.50 0.87 -12.94
N SER A 75 -22.57 0.71 -11.62
CA SER A 75 -23.66 0.00 -10.95
C SER A 75 -25.02 0.64 -11.24
N ARG A 76 -25.13 1.97 -11.07
CA ARG A 76 -26.39 2.70 -11.28
C ARG A 76 -26.91 2.60 -12.71
N ASN A 77 -26.01 2.66 -13.69
CA ASN A 77 -26.38 2.65 -15.11
C ASN A 77 -26.42 1.23 -15.70
N ASN A 78 -26.21 0.18 -14.89
CA ASN A 78 -25.99 -1.19 -15.36
C ASN A 78 -24.93 -1.28 -16.46
N TYR A 79 -23.94 -0.39 -16.42
CA TYR A 79 -22.85 -0.36 -17.38
C TYR A 79 -21.88 -1.49 -17.07
N LEU A 80 -21.52 -2.25 -18.10
CA LEU A 80 -20.58 -3.36 -18.01
C LEU A 80 -19.21 -2.88 -18.52
N PRO A 81 -18.24 -2.59 -17.64
CA PRO A 81 -16.90 -2.19 -18.08
C PRO A 81 -16.18 -3.35 -18.78
N SER A 82 -15.20 -3.02 -19.64
CA SER A 82 -14.23 -4.02 -20.09
C SER A 82 -13.35 -4.46 -18.91
N ILE A 83 -12.67 -5.60 -19.03
CA ILE A 83 -11.75 -6.07 -17.99
C ILE A 83 -10.63 -5.04 -17.76
N GLU A 84 -10.13 -4.41 -18.82
CA GLU A 84 -9.10 -3.38 -18.74
C GLU A 84 -9.60 -2.11 -18.03
N GLU A 85 -10.79 -1.62 -18.42
CA GLU A 85 -11.41 -0.45 -17.77
C GLU A 85 -11.67 -0.73 -16.28
N TYR A 86 -12.17 -1.92 -15.97
CA TYR A 86 -12.43 -2.35 -14.60
C TYR A 86 -11.15 -2.38 -13.76
N ILE A 87 -10.08 -2.99 -14.25
CA ILE A 87 -8.82 -3.08 -13.49
C ILE A 87 -8.20 -1.69 -13.28
N GLU A 88 -8.24 -0.82 -14.29
CA GLU A 88 -7.68 0.54 -14.18
C GLU A 88 -8.34 1.34 -13.05
N VAL A 89 -9.68 1.30 -12.96
CA VAL A 89 -10.43 1.96 -11.89
C VAL A 89 -10.31 1.19 -10.57
N GLY A 90 -10.43 -0.13 -10.64
CA GLY A 90 -10.43 -1.06 -9.51
C GLY A 90 -9.16 -1.01 -8.67
N MET A 91 -8.01 -0.77 -9.31
CA MET A 91 -6.74 -0.60 -8.60
C MET A 91 -6.73 0.64 -7.71
N THR A 92 -7.35 1.75 -8.13
CA THR A 92 -7.43 2.96 -7.30
C THR A 92 -8.59 2.86 -6.30
N SER A 93 -9.71 2.23 -6.68
CA SER A 93 -10.88 2.11 -5.79
C SER A 93 -10.64 1.21 -4.58
N ILE A 94 -9.68 0.28 -4.63
CA ILE A 94 -9.30 -0.56 -3.48
C ILE A 94 -8.55 0.23 -2.40
N ALA A 95 -8.07 1.44 -2.71
CA ALA A 95 -7.40 2.39 -1.81
C ALA A 95 -6.15 1.85 -1.07
N ALA A 96 -5.50 0.83 -1.63
CA ALA A 96 -4.26 0.27 -1.06
C ALA A 96 -3.07 1.25 -1.15
N ASP A 97 -3.02 2.05 -2.21
CA ASP A 97 -2.09 3.18 -2.36
C ASP A 97 -2.35 4.25 -1.31
N LEU A 98 -3.60 4.63 -1.07
CA LEU A 98 -3.97 5.62 -0.06
C LEU A 98 -3.44 5.21 1.32
N VAL A 99 -3.59 3.95 1.73
CA VAL A 99 -3.05 3.42 2.99
C VAL A 99 -1.51 3.47 3.01
N SER A 100 -0.87 3.01 1.93
CA SER A 100 0.59 2.91 1.85
C SER A 100 1.25 4.28 1.83
N ASP A 101 0.73 5.20 1.02
CA ASP A 101 1.26 6.55 0.84
C ASP A 101 1.15 7.34 2.15
N HIS A 102 0.00 7.30 2.84
CA HIS A 102 -0.14 7.97 4.14
C HIS A 102 0.89 7.45 5.16
N ALA A 103 1.10 6.12 5.23
CA ALA A 103 2.10 5.53 6.12
C ALA A 103 3.54 5.96 5.75
N ILE A 104 3.82 6.14 4.45
CA ILE A 104 5.12 6.60 3.97
C ILE A 104 5.33 8.08 4.32
N TYR A 105 4.32 8.93 4.12
CA TYR A 105 4.34 10.34 4.48
C TYR A 105 4.49 10.57 6.00
N LEU A 106 4.04 9.62 6.83
CA LEU A 106 4.21 9.65 8.29
C LEU A 106 5.46 8.92 8.79
N SER A 107 6.30 8.40 7.88
CA SER A 107 7.54 7.75 8.25
C SER A 107 8.64 8.80 8.50
N PRO A 108 9.56 8.62 9.49
CA PRO A 108 10.70 9.52 9.79
C PRO A 108 11.80 9.56 8.71
N LEU A 109 11.41 9.19 7.52
CA LEU A 109 12.23 8.84 6.39
C LEU A 109 12.64 10.18 5.77
N GLU A 110 13.95 10.41 5.56
CA GLU A 110 14.45 11.53 4.75
C GLU A 110 14.04 11.25 3.29
N LEU A 111 12.74 11.36 3.02
CA LEU A 111 12.15 11.10 1.73
C LEU A 111 12.56 12.27 0.85
N SER A 112 13.52 12.01 -0.03
CA SER A 112 13.68 12.79 -1.24
C SER A 112 12.29 12.96 -1.88
N ASN A 113 11.97 14.18 -2.31
CA ASN A 113 10.76 14.51 -3.05
C ASN A 113 10.56 13.63 -4.30
N GLU A 114 11.57 12.84 -4.69
CA GLU A 114 11.61 12.03 -5.90
C GLU A 114 11.12 10.58 -5.70
N ILE A 115 10.93 10.11 -4.47
CA ILE A 115 10.62 8.69 -4.23
C ILE A 115 9.25 8.28 -4.80
N PRO A 116 8.16 9.04 -4.59
CA PRO A 116 6.88 8.72 -5.24
C PRO A 116 6.94 8.80 -6.77
N HIS A 117 7.92 9.52 -7.32
CA HIS A 117 8.15 9.69 -8.76
C HIS A 117 9.18 8.70 -9.32
N HIS A 118 9.71 7.80 -8.49
CA HIS A 118 10.65 6.79 -8.92
C HIS A 118 9.88 5.68 -9.64
N ALA A 119 10.28 5.31 -10.86
CA ALA A 119 9.60 4.27 -11.65
C ALA A 119 9.43 2.94 -10.89
N ARG A 120 10.38 2.63 -9.99
CA ARG A 120 10.30 1.47 -9.09
C ARG A 120 9.18 1.59 -8.06
N TYR A 121 8.97 2.78 -7.51
CA TYR A 121 7.90 3.07 -6.56
C TYR A 121 6.54 2.88 -7.21
N GLU A 122 6.36 3.50 -8.37
CA GLU A 122 5.13 3.37 -9.15
C GLU A 122 4.82 1.90 -9.43
N LYS A 123 5.84 1.11 -9.82
CA LYS A 123 5.62 -0.31 -10.10
C LYS A 123 5.26 -1.13 -8.87
N VAL A 124 5.88 -0.86 -7.72
CA VAL A 124 5.55 -1.55 -6.46
C VAL A 124 4.14 -1.17 -5.98
N SER A 125 3.77 0.10 -6.11
CA SER A 125 2.42 0.60 -5.79
C SER A 125 1.36 -0.04 -6.69
N GLU A 126 1.59 -0.07 -8.01
CA GLU A 126 0.73 -0.71 -9.01
C GLU A 126 0.50 -2.18 -8.67
N LEU A 127 1.56 -2.93 -8.40
CA LEU A 127 1.47 -4.35 -8.06
C LEU A 127 0.74 -4.57 -6.73
N THR A 128 0.94 -3.70 -5.75
CA THR A 128 0.26 -3.77 -4.45
C THR A 128 -1.24 -3.54 -4.60
N MET A 129 -1.64 -2.49 -5.33
CA MET A 129 -3.04 -2.20 -5.66
C MET A 129 -3.69 -3.34 -6.45
N LEU A 130 -3.02 -3.85 -7.48
CA LEU A 130 -3.53 -4.96 -8.27
C LEU A 130 -3.72 -6.21 -7.40
N CYS A 131 -2.73 -6.60 -6.60
CA CYS A 131 -2.87 -7.75 -5.71
C CYS A 131 -4.02 -7.58 -4.70
N ALA A 132 -4.16 -6.39 -4.11
CA ALA A 132 -5.24 -6.05 -3.19
C ALA A 132 -6.62 -6.18 -3.87
N ARG A 133 -6.77 -5.65 -5.08
CA ARG A 133 -7.99 -5.74 -5.90
C ARG A 133 -8.34 -7.20 -6.20
N LEU A 134 -7.39 -7.99 -6.70
CA LEU A 134 -7.63 -9.40 -7.03
C LEU A 134 -7.97 -10.24 -5.80
N LEU A 135 -7.32 -9.98 -4.66
CA LEU A 135 -7.64 -10.62 -3.38
C LEU A 135 -9.09 -10.34 -2.97
N ASN A 136 -9.51 -9.08 -2.99
CA ASN A 136 -10.88 -8.68 -2.68
C ASN A 136 -11.89 -9.35 -3.61
N ASP A 137 -11.70 -9.22 -4.92
CA ASP A 137 -12.65 -9.70 -5.93
C ASP A 137 -12.91 -11.21 -5.84
N LEU A 138 -11.87 -12.00 -5.51
CA LEU A 138 -12.00 -13.45 -5.30
C LEU A 138 -12.96 -13.81 -4.15
N GLN A 139 -13.13 -12.92 -3.17
CA GLN A 139 -13.91 -13.20 -1.96
C GLN A 139 -15.22 -12.43 -1.88
N SER A 140 -15.40 -11.36 -2.68
CA SER A 140 -16.59 -10.51 -2.63
C SER A 140 -17.56 -10.71 -3.80
N TYR A 141 -17.18 -11.45 -4.85
CA TYR A 141 -17.94 -11.52 -6.10
C TYR A 141 -19.41 -11.94 -5.96
N GLU A 142 -19.73 -12.89 -5.07
CA GLU A 142 -21.12 -13.34 -4.90
C GLU A 142 -22.01 -12.25 -4.32
N LYS A 143 -21.50 -11.52 -3.32
CA LYS A 143 -22.20 -10.40 -2.69
C LYS A 143 -22.34 -9.25 -3.67
N GLU A 144 -21.25 -8.86 -4.30
CA GLU A 144 -21.21 -7.75 -5.26
C GLU A 144 -22.11 -7.99 -6.47
N SER A 145 -22.14 -9.23 -6.97
CA SER A 145 -23.06 -9.63 -8.06
C SER A 145 -24.53 -9.43 -7.66
N LYS A 146 -24.92 -9.81 -6.43
CA LYS A 146 -26.29 -9.59 -5.91
C LYS A 146 -26.62 -8.11 -5.74
N GLU A 147 -25.61 -7.29 -5.44
CA GLU A 147 -25.74 -5.83 -5.29
C GLU A 147 -25.67 -5.07 -6.63
N GLY A 148 -25.48 -5.75 -7.76
CA GLY A 148 -25.34 -5.11 -9.06
C GLY A 148 -24.03 -4.33 -9.22
N LYS A 149 -22.99 -4.69 -8.45
CA LYS A 149 -21.65 -4.12 -8.55
C LYS A 149 -20.80 -4.92 -9.54
N SER A 150 -19.85 -4.23 -10.18
CA SER A 150 -18.87 -4.89 -11.04
C SER A 150 -17.84 -5.64 -10.20
N ASN A 151 -17.45 -6.83 -10.66
CA ASN A 151 -16.42 -7.66 -10.04
C ASN A 151 -15.69 -8.45 -11.14
N LEU A 152 -14.37 -8.64 -11.02
CA LEU A 152 -13.59 -9.31 -12.05
C LEU A 152 -14.04 -10.75 -12.37
N VAL A 153 -14.43 -11.54 -11.37
CA VAL A 153 -14.94 -12.92 -11.59
C VAL A 153 -16.15 -12.88 -12.52
N VAL A 154 -17.08 -11.98 -12.24
CA VAL A 154 -18.32 -11.78 -13.03
C VAL A 154 -17.99 -11.29 -14.44
N LEU A 155 -17.04 -10.37 -14.58
CA LEU A 155 -16.62 -9.85 -15.88
C LEU A 155 -15.97 -10.93 -16.75
N ILE A 156 -15.10 -11.78 -16.19
CA ILE A 156 -14.48 -12.89 -16.91
C ILE A 156 -15.52 -13.89 -17.39
N MET A 157 -16.48 -14.26 -16.53
CA MET A 157 -17.58 -15.15 -16.91
C MET A 157 -18.44 -14.56 -18.04
N LYS A 158 -18.73 -13.25 -18.00
CA LYS A 158 -19.50 -12.59 -19.05
C LYS A 158 -18.72 -12.47 -20.37
N ALA A 159 -17.40 -12.31 -20.31
CA ALA A 159 -16.55 -12.25 -21.49
C ALA A 159 -16.37 -13.62 -22.18
N ASN A 160 -16.51 -14.71 -21.43
CA ASN A 160 -16.34 -16.09 -21.91
C ASN A 160 -17.55 -16.95 -21.52
N PRO A 161 -18.60 -17.03 -22.37
CA PRO A 161 -19.85 -17.74 -22.04
C PRO A 161 -19.68 -19.23 -21.71
N ASN A 162 -18.59 -19.86 -22.14
CA ASN A 162 -18.27 -21.26 -21.86
C ASN A 162 -17.49 -21.43 -20.53
N ALA A 163 -17.03 -20.35 -19.91
CA ALA A 163 -16.24 -20.40 -18.68
C ALA A 163 -17.14 -20.58 -17.46
N THR A 164 -16.77 -21.51 -16.58
CA THR A 164 -17.41 -21.64 -15.27
C THR A 164 -16.88 -20.59 -14.29
N THR A 165 -17.58 -20.41 -13.17
CA THR A 165 -17.07 -19.58 -12.05
C THR A 165 -15.71 -20.07 -11.56
N GLN A 166 -15.50 -21.39 -11.51
CA GLN A 166 -14.22 -21.98 -11.11
C GLN A 166 -13.10 -21.66 -12.10
N ASP A 167 -13.39 -21.63 -13.40
CA ASP A 167 -12.41 -21.23 -14.41
C ASP A 167 -12.01 -19.75 -14.25
N ALA A 168 -12.97 -18.88 -13.95
CA ALA A 168 -12.71 -17.47 -13.68
C ALA A 168 -11.88 -17.26 -12.41
N ILE A 169 -12.23 -17.96 -11.32
CA ILE A 169 -11.47 -17.95 -10.06
C ILE A 169 -10.04 -18.42 -10.30
N ALA A 170 -9.85 -19.59 -10.94
CA ALA A 170 -8.53 -20.15 -11.21
C ALA A 170 -7.68 -19.22 -12.11
N CYS A 171 -8.32 -18.51 -13.06
CA CYS A 171 -7.66 -17.50 -13.87
C CYS A 171 -7.11 -16.35 -13.00
N ILE A 172 -7.93 -15.80 -12.11
CA ILE A 172 -7.58 -14.70 -11.22
C ILE A 172 -6.50 -15.13 -10.21
N GLU A 173 -6.65 -16.30 -9.59
CA GLU A 173 -5.67 -16.85 -8.65
C GLU A 173 -4.29 -16.99 -9.30
N LYS A 174 -4.24 -17.46 -10.54
CA LYS A 174 -2.99 -17.59 -11.30
C LYS A 174 -2.33 -16.24 -11.56
N ILE A 175 -3.12 -15.22 -11.93
CA ILE A 175 -2.62 -13.85 -12.12
C ILE A 175 -2.11 -13.30 -10.78
N LEU A 176 -2.90 -13.44 -9.72
CA LEU A 176 -2.56 -13.00 -8.37
C LEU A 176 -1.25 -13.64 -7.89
N ASP A 177 -1.07 -14.95 -8.06
CA ASP A 177 0.16 -15.65 -7.70
C ASP A 177 1.38 -15.14 -8.46
N GLN A 178 1.23 -14.87 -9.76
CA GLN A 178 2.31 -14.30 -10.56
C GLN A 178 2.65 -12.88 -10.10
N LYS A 179 1.65 -12.04 -9.83
CA LYS A 179 1.86 -10.64 -9.43
C LYS A 179 2.37 -10.48 -8.00
N LYS A 180 1.95 -11.35 -7.08
CA LYS A 180 2.55 -11.46 -5.74
C LYS A 180 4.04 -11.79 -5.83
N LYS A 181 4.43 -12.76 -6.67
CA LYS A 181 5.85 -13.11 -6.88
C LYS A 181 6.64 -11.94 -7.44
N GLU A 182 6.11 -11.26 -8.46
CA GLU A 182 6.72 -10.06 -9.06
C GLU A 182 6.89 -8.93 -8.02
N LEU A 183 5.89 -8.71 -7.17
CA LEU A 183 5.92 -7.71 -6.09
C LEU A 183 6.99 -8.05 -5.05
N VAL A 184 7.01 -9.29 -4.57
CA VAL A 184 7.99 -9.77 -3.58
C VAL A 184 9.40 -9.66 -4.13
N GLU A 185 9.63 -10.03 -5.39
CA GLU A 185 10.92 -9.87 -6.06
C GLU A 185 11.38 -8.40 -6.05
N LYS A 186 10.49 -7.46 -6.42
CA LYS A 186 10.82 -6.02 -6.44
C LYS A 186 11.07 -5.43 -5.04
N ILE A 187 10.45 -5.98 -4.01
CA ILE A 187 10.61 -5.59 -2.60
C ILE A 187 11.89 -6.19 -1.99
N LEU A 188 12.23 -7.44 -2.32
CA LEU A 188 13.33 -8.15 -1.69
C LEU A 188 14.68 -7.95 -2.37
N ILE A 189 14.71 -7.73 -3.70
CA ILE A 189 15.98 -7.54 -4.40
C ILE A 189 16.42 -6.07 -4.30
N ASP A 190 17.58 -5.86 -3.67
CA ASP A 190 18.24 -4.55 -3.64
C ASP A 190 19.09 -4.33 -4.89
N TYR A 191 18.89 -3.17 -5.51
CA TYR A 191 19.66 -2.67 -6.64
C TYR A 191 20.25 -1.30 -6.24
N ASN A 192 21.14 -0.75 -7.06
CA ASN A 192 21.78 0.55 -6.81
C ASN A 192 20.79 1.74 -6.72
N ASP A 193 19.56 1.57 -7.23
CA ASP A 193 18.42 2.50 -7.20
C ASP A 193 17.26 2.00 -6.31
N SER A 194 17.61 1.28 -5.24
CA SER A 194 16.63 0.60 -4.39
C SER A 194 15.71 1.59 -3.64
N LEU A 195 14.43 1.22 -3.59
CA LEU A 195 13.48 1.90 -2.72
C LEU A 195 13.94 1.83 -1.26
N PRO A 196 13.72 2.88 -0.45
CA PRO A 196 14.04 2.82 0.97
C PRO A 196 13.37 1.62 1.64
N ARG A 197 14.09 0.98 2.56
CA ARG A 197 13.63 -0.22 3.26
C ARG A 197 12.23 -0.05 3.85
N GLN A 198 11.95 1.10 4.45
CA GLN A 198 10.67 1.43 5.06
C GLN A 198 9.54 1.44 4.00
N CYS A 199 9.73 2.04 2.83
CA CYS A 199 8.74 2.01 1.73
C CYS A 199 8.45 0.57 1.29
N LYS A 200 9.49 -0.27 1.19
CA LYS A 200 9.37 -1.69 0.84
C LYS A 200 8.56 -2.46 1.90
N MET A 201 8.83 -2.19 3.18
CA MET A 201 8.12 -2.82 4.30
C MET A 201 6.66 -2.36 4.39
N ILE A 202 6.36 -1.09 4.09
CA ILE A 202 4.99 -0.57 4.10
C ILE A 202 4.16 -1.28 3.03
N HIS A 203 4.63 -1.34 1.78
CA HIS A 203 3.92 -2.07 0.72
C HIS A 203 3.73 -3.55 1.03
N LEU A 204 4.76 -4.21 1.60
CA LEU A 204 4.63 -5.59 2.05
C LEU A 204 3.59 -5.73 3.18
N GLY A 205 3.57 -4.78 4.12
CA GLY A 205 2.57 -4.71 5.19
C GLY A 205 1.16 -4.53 4.64
N THR A 206 0.98 -3.64 3.67
CA THR A 206 -0.29 -3.41 2.97
C THR A 206 -0.76 -4.69 2.30
N LEU A 207 0.09 -5.37 1.51
CA LEU A 207 -0.27 -6.66 0.91
C LEU A 207 -0.71 -7.68 1.97
N LYS A 208 0.03 -7.79 3.08
CA LYS A 208 -0.30 -8.71 4.17
C LYS A 208 -1.63 -8.37 4.85
N ALA A 209 -1.96 -7.09 4.99
CA ALA A 209 -3.26 -6.66 5.52
C ALA A 209 -4.40 -7.11 4.60
N PHE A 210 -4.27 -6.91 3.28
CA PHE A 210 -5.27 -7.39 2.32
C PHE A 210 -5.34 -8.93 2.25
N GLN A 211 -4.22 -9.63 2.44
CA GLN A 211 -4.25 -11.09 2.60
C GLN A 211 -5.00 -11.49 3.87
N MET A 212 -4.78 -10.82 5.00
CA MET A 212 -5.54 -11.08 6.24
C MET A 212 -7.04 -10.87 6.04
N PHE A 213 -7.43 -9.87 5.24
CA PHE A 213 -8.84 -9.59 4.92
C PHE A 213 -9.48 -10.60 3.96
N PHE A 214 -8.72 -11.11 2.99
CA PHE A 214 -9.28 -11.78 1.81
C PHE A 214 -8.64 -13.12 1.45
N ASN A 215 -7.95 -13.79 2.38
CA ASN A 215 -7.34 -15.10 2.13
C ASN A 215 -8.33 -16.24 2.40
N GLY A 216 -9.07 -16.63 1.36
CA GLY A 216 -10.01 -17.76 1.38
C GLY A 216 -11.37 -17.44 2.01
N THR A 217 -11.56 -16.21 2.51
CA THR A 217 -12.85 -15.68 2.95
C THR A 217 -12.82 -14.16 2.90
N ASN A 218 -13.98 -13.49 2.96
CA ASN A 218 -14.09 -12.04 3.12
C ASN A 218 -14.24 -11.71 4.61
N ALA A 219 -13.10 -11.67 5.32
CA ALA A 219 -13.05 -11.34 6.73
C ALA A 219 -13.27 -9.86 7.01
N PHE A 220 -13.06 -8.99 6.01
CA PHE A 220 -13.32 -7.56 6.10
C PHE A 220 -14.80 -7.25 6.36
N ASP A 221 -15.70 -7.94 5.67
CA ASP A 221 -17.15 -7.78 5.85
C ASP A 221 -17.69 -8.52 7.09
N SER A 222 -16.84 -9.25 7.82
CA SER A 222 -17.25 -10.02 8.99
C SER A 222 -16.97 -9.27 10.30
N PRO A 223 -17.96 -9.11 11.19
CA PRO A 223 -17.74 -8.46 12.48
C PRO A 223 -16.92 -9.33 13.46
N THR A 224 -16.75 -10.63 13.18
CA THR A 224 -16.19 -11.57 14.16
C THR A 224 -14.95 -12.32 13.69
N GLN A 225 -14.73 -12.49 12.39
CA GLN A 225 -13.67 -13.38 11.89
C GLN A 225 -12.25 -12.95 12.31
N LEU A 226 -11.99 -11.65 12.46
CA LEU A 226 -10.67 -11.14 12.87
C LEU A 226 -10.53 -10.94 14.39
N LEU A 227 -11.59 -11.14 15.18
CA LEU A 227 -11.56 -10.83 16.62
C LEU A 227 -10.52 -11.66 17.37
N HIS A 228 -10.35 -12.94 17.02
CA HIS A 228 -9.35 -13.79 17.67
C HIS A 228 -7.93 -13.26 17.45
N GLU A 229 -7.57 -12.95 16.20
CA GLU A 229 -6.24 -12.43 15.86
C GLU A 229 -6.01 -11.04 16.47
N ILE A 230 -7.05 -10.18 16.51
CA ILE A 230 -6.99 -8.87 17.18
C ILE A 230 -6.74 -9.04 18.69
N ASN A 231 -7.49 -9.93 19.35
CA ASN A 231 -7.32 -10.21 20.78
C ASN A 231 -5.91 -10.68 21.09
N LYS A 232 -5.42 -11.64 20.30
CA LYS A 232 -4.07 -12.18 20.42
C LYS A 232 -2.98 -11.15 20.17
N ALA A 233 -3.19 -10.21 19.24
CA ALA A 233 -2.18 -9.21 18.87
C ALA A 233 -2.07 -8.04 19.87
N PHE A 234 -3.19 -7.63 20.48
CA PHE A 234 -3.25 -6.40 21.27
C PHE A 234 -3.59 -6.58 22.75
N TYR A 235 -4.26 -7.66 23.12
CA TYR A 235 -4.87 -7.81 24.45
C TYR A 235 -4.35 -9.03 25.23
N GLU A 236 -3.88 -10.07 24.55
CA GLU A 236 -3.31 -11.25 25.20
C GLU A 236 -1.81 -11.07 25.48
N ASP A 237 -1.42 -11.24 26.75
CA ASP A 237 -0.01 -11.22 27.12
C ASP A 237 0.74 -12.43 26.54
N LEU A 238 1.97 -12.19 26.09
CA LEU A 238 2.88 -13.26 25.69
C LEU A 238 3.28 -14.06 26.93
N THR A 239 2.59 -15.18 27.19
CA THR A 239 3.00 -16.10 28.25
C THR A 239 4.30 -16.78 27.84
N MET A 240 5.42 -16.33 28.40
CA MET A 240 6.67 -17.07 28.29
C MET A 240 6.53 -18.34 29.13
N LYS A 241 6.34 -19.50 28.47
CA LYS A 241 6.58 -20.77 29.15
C LYS A 241 8.04 -20.75 29.58
N ALA A 242 8.29 -20.72 30.89
CA ALA A 242 9.61 -20.98 31.43
C ALA A 242 10.00 -22.38 30.97
N SER A 243 10.71 -22.48 29.85
CA SER A 243 11.48 -23.67 29.56
C SER A 243 12.40 -23.82 30.76
N LYS A 244 12.32 -24.98 31.41
CA LYS A 244 13.37 -25.37 32.34
C LYS A 244 14.65 -25.35 31.52
N LEU A 245 15.41 -24.26 31.60
CA LEU A 245 16.80 -24.22 31.15
C LEU A 245 17.50 -25.27 32.00
N THR A 246 17.59 -26.49 31.50
CA THR A 246 18.57 -27.44 32.01
C THR A 246 19.92 -26.80 31.77
N PRO A 247 20.73 -26.56 32.82
CA PRO A 247 22.07 -26.06 32.63
C PRO A 247 22.80 -26.96 31.63
N LEU A 248 23.39 -26.37 30.60
CA LEU A 248 24.34 -27.06 29.74
C LEU A 248 25.41 -27.65 30.68
N LYS A 249 25.55 -28.98 30.66
CA LYS A 249 26.66 -29.63 31.35
C LYS A 249 27.94 -29.16 30.67
N ASP A 250 28.80 -28.49 31.43
CA ASP A 250 30.18 -28.23 31.03
C ASP A 250 30.88 -29.56 30.77
N GLU A 251 31.03 -29.92 29.50
CA GLU A 251 31.94 -30.97 29.09
C GLU A 251 33.34 -30.36 28.99
N GLN A 252 34.02 -30.29 30.13
CA GLN A 252 35.47 -30.09 30.19
C GLN A 252 36.17 -31.31 29.59
N SER A 253 36.25 -31.34 28.26
CA SER A 253 37.22 -32.16 27.55
C SER A 253 38.56 -31.40 27.55
N ARG A 254 39.52 -31.98 28.28
CA ARG A 254 40.93 -31.57 28.24
C ARG A 254 41.47 -31.75 26.82
N LEU A 255 41.90 -30.66 26.20
CA LEU A 255 42.88 -30.68 25.14
C LEU A 255 44.07 -29.86 25.63
N ASP A 256 45.07 -30.59 26.13
CA ASP A 256 46.37 -30.05 26.54
C ASP A 256 47.07 -29.45 25.31
N VAL A 257 47.05 -28.12 25.20
CA VAL A 257 47.94 -27.39 24.30
C VAL A 257 49.06 -26.79 25.15
N HIS A 258 50.21 -27.45 25.12
CA HIS A 258 51.48 -26.90 25.59
C HIS A 258 51.80 -25.61 24.81
N VAL A 259 51.65 -24.45 25.46
CA VAL A 259 52.17 -23.19 24.93
C VAL A 259 53.27 -22.70 25.86
N ASN A 260 54.50 -22.75 25.34
CA ASN A 260 55.69 -22.24 25.99
C ASN A 260 55.56 -20.75 26.29
N ALA A 261 55.92 -20.40 27.52
CA ALA A 261 55.99 -19.05 28.02
C ALA A 261 56.97 -18.19 27.21
N SER A 262 56.52 -17.02 26.75
CA SER A 262 57.33 -15.81 26.69
C SER A 262 56.43 -14.57 26.61
N MET A 263 56.30 -13.87 27.73
CA MET A 263 55.81 -12.50 27.80
C MET A 263 56.97 -11.54 27.52
N PRO A 264 56.68 -10.33 27.00
CA PRO A 264 56.98 -9.17 27.83
C PRO A 264 55.86 -8.11 27.88
N LYS A 265 55.45 -7.87 29.14
CA LYS A 265 55.18 -6.61 29.85
C LYS A 265 54.32 -5.48 29.23
N GLU A 266 53.28 -5.14 30.01
CA GLU A 266 52.51 -3.90 30.02
C GLU A 266 53.35 -2.62 29.79
N ASN A 267 52.70 -1.62 29.19
CA ASN A 267 52.77 -0.26 29.73
C ASN A 267 51.40 0.42 29.63
N ARG A 268 50.85 0.76 30.81
CA ARG A 268 49.76 1.72 30.98
C ARG A 268 50.29 3.13 30.72
N LEU A 269 49.53 3.94 30.00
CA LEU A 269 49.41 5.37 30.32
C LEU A 269 48.05 5.89 29.87
N ALA A 270 47.28 6.33 30.85
CA ALA A 270 46.10 7.15 30.66
C ALA A 270 46.52 8.57 30.23
N SER A 271 45.80 9.15 29.28
CA SER A 271 45.74 10.61 29.13
C SER A 271 44.34 11.04 28.68
N LYS A 272 43.81 12.01 29.44
CA LYS A 272 42.58 12.76 29.17
C LYS A 272 42.85 13.74 28.02
N SER A 273 41.88 13.99 27.14
CA SER A 273 41.74 15.29 26.48
C SER A 273 40.31 15.59 26.05
N GLN A 274 39.95 16.86 26.21
CA GLN A 274 38.64 17.49 26.05
C GLN A 274 38.27 17.74 24.58
N ALA A 275 36.94 17.83 24.39
CA ALA A 275 36.17 18.71 23.52
C ALA A 275 36.84 19.37 22.29
N CYS A 276 36.22 19.19 21.12
CA CYS A 276 36.25 20.19 20.05
C CYS A 276 34.87 20.30 19.38
N LEU A 277 34.15 21.36 19.75
CA LEU A 277 32.99 21.91 19.03
C LEU A 277 33.49 22.55 17.73
N ARG A 278 32.97 22.13 16.58
CA ARG A 278 33.09 22.88 15.32
C ARG A 278 31.78 23.60 15.00
N LYS A 279 31.85 24.93 15.00
CA LYS A 279 30.88 25.85 14.38
C LYS A 279 31.11 25.93 12.86
N CYS A 280 30.12 26.53 12.18
CA CYS A 280 30.07 27.08 10.80
C CYS A 280 29.27 26.19 9.83
N ASN A 281 28.32 26.65 9.00
CA ASN A 281 27.86 28.00 8.64
C ASN A 281 26.42 27.93 8.07
N LYS A 282 25.65 29.03 8.19
CA LYS A 282 24.42 29.28 7.39
C LYS A 282 24.79 29.75 5.98
N PRO A 283 24.06 29.38 4.92
CA PRO A 283 24.02 30.15 3.69
C PRO A 283 22.84 31.13 3.64
N SER A 284 23.08 32.19 2.88
CA SER A 284 22.36 33.44 2.68
C SER A 284 21.03 33.33 1.91
N ARG A 285 20.16 34.32 2.16
CA ARG A 285 18.96 34.62 1.38
C ARG A 285 19.31 34.87 -0.09
N GLY A 286 18.64 34.17 -1.00
CA GLY A 286 18.62 34.44 -2.44
C GLY A 286 17.21 34.24 -2.98
N SER A 287 16.62 35.33 -3.45
CA SER A 287 15.31 35.40 -4.09
C SER A 287 15.38 34.82 -5.49
N TRP A 288 14.57 33.79 -5.78
CA TRP A 288 14.16 33.47 -7.15
C TRP A 288 12.67 33.12 -7.15
N ALA A 289 11.87 34.09 -7.60
CA ALA A 289 10.52 33.86 -8.08
C ALA A 289 10.60 33.31 -9.51
N THR A 290 10.00 32.14 -9.76
CA THR A 290 9.55 31.69 -11.10
C THR A 290 8.56 30.52 -10.92
N PRO A 291 7.70 30.21 -11.91
CA PRO A 291 6.26 30.05 -11.71
C PRO A 291 5.86 28.61 -11.41
N LEU A 292 4.81 28.46 -10.60
CA LEU A 292 4.09 27.21 -10.34
C LEU A 292 3.61 26.58 -11.65
N ARG A 293 4.41 25.67 -12.21
CA ARG A 293 3.94 24.68 -13.17
C ARG A 293 3.35 23.53 -12.34
N GLY A 294 2.04 23.34 -12.46
CA GLY A 294 1.34 22.22 -11.83
C GLY A 294 1.86 20.90 -12.37
N PHE A 295 2.66 20.20 -11.57
CA PHE A 295 3.06 18.82 -11.80
C PHE A 295 2.03 17.93 -11.08
N GLY A 296 1.15 17.32 -11.85
CA GLY A 296 0.14 16.40 -11.34
C GLY A 296 0.81 15.11 -10.86
N PHE A 297 0.55 14.75 -9.61
CA PHE A 297 0.81 13.43 -9.06
C PHE A 297 -0.17 12.46 -9.72
N ARG A 298 0.25 11.81 -10.81
CA ARG A 298 -0.43 10.63 -11.34
C ARG A 298 0.61 9.66 -11.91
N PRO A 299 0.82 8.50 -11.28
CA PRO A 299 1.39 7.37 -12.00
C PRO A 299 0.46 7.08 -13.16
N ARG A 300 0.98 7.13 -14.38
CA ARG A 300 0.26 6.63 -15.55
C ARG A 300 0.20 5.11 -15.37
N VAL A 301 -0.96 4.56 -15.01
CA VAL A 301 -1.16 3.10 -14.87
C VAL A 301 -0.65 2.41 -16.13
N ASN A 302 0.44 1.66 -16.02
CA ASN A 302 1.03 0.98 -17.14
C ASN A 302 0.35 -0.38 -17.34
N LEU A 303 -0.74 -0.38 -18.11
CA LEU A 303 -1.50 -1.59 -18.49
C LEU A 303 -0.71 -2.61 -19.34
N SER A 304 0.61 -2.45 -19.55
CA SER A 304 1.45 -3.47 -20.20
C SER A 304 1.36 -4.85 -19.53
N VAL A 305 1.01 -4.88 -18.23
CA VAL A 305 0.71 -6.12 -17.48
C VAL A 305 -0.45 -6.91 -18.09
N LEU A 306 -1.53 -6.25 -18.52
CA LEU A 306 -2.66 -6.87 -19.21
C LEU A 306 -2.37 -7.10 -20.70
N LYS A 307 -1.39 -6.40 -21.27
CA LYS A 307 -0.96 -6.58 -22.67
C LYS A 307 0.13 -7.65 -22.85
N SER A 308 0.49 -8.39 -21.80
CA SER A 308 1.42 -9.51 -22.01
C SER A 308 0.82 -10.47 -23.04
N PRO A 309 1.63 -11.04 -23.97
CA PRO A 309 1.17 -12.06 -24.89
C PRO A 309 0.46 -13.21 -24.17
N TRP A 310 0.75 -13.41 -22.89
CA TRP A 310 0.13 -14.41 -22.03
C TRP A 310 -1.29 -14.06 -21.58
N PHE A 311 -1.59 -12.82 -21.13
CA PHE A 311 -2.96 -12.42 -20.75
C PHE A 311 -3.89 -12.45 -21.96
N ASN A 312 -3.40 -11.95 -23.10
CA ASN A 312 -4.10 -12.09 -24.37
C ASN A 312 -4.21 -13.56 -24.80
N ASN A 313 -3.18 -14.39 -24.69
CA ASN A 313 -3.28 -15.81 -25.05
C ASN A 313 -4.19 -16.62 -24.13
N HIS A 314 -4.32 -16.28 -22.84
CA HIS A 314 -5.18 -17.02 -21.91
C HIS A 314 -6.65 -16.63 -22.06
N ILE A 315 -6.96 -15.34 -22.23
CA ILE A 315 -8.35 -14.93 -22.57
C ILE A 315 -8.72 -15.39 -23.99
N THR A 316 -7.80 -15.35 -24.95
CA THR A 316 -8.07 -15.82 -26.33
C THR A 316 -8.17 -17.35 -26.41
N ARG A 317 -7.49 -18.12 -25.54
CA ARG A 317 -7.63 -19.59 -25.48
C ARG A 317 -8.92 -20.07 -24.82
N MET A 318 -9.62 -19.21 -24.08
CA MET A 318 -10.98 -19.50 -23.59
C MET A 318 -12.07 -19.18 -24.63
N ARG A 319 -11.70 -18.66 -25.82
CA ARG A 319 -12.62 -18.38 -26.94
C ARG A 319 -12.78 -19.55 -27.93
N VAL A 320 -12.31 -20.76 -27.60
CA VAL A 320 -12.44 -21.94 -28.47
C VAL A 320 -13.50 -22.88 -27.93
#